data_AF-A0A524JRL0-F1
#
_entry.id   AF-A0A524JRL0-F1
#
_cell.length_a   1.000
_cell.length_b   1.000
_cell.length_c   1.000
_cell.angle_alpha   90.00
_cell.angle_beta   90.00
_cell.angle_gamma   90.00
#
_symmetry.space_group_name_H-M   'P 1'
#
loop_
_entity.id
_entity.type
_entity.pdbx_description
1 polymer ?
#
loop_
_entity_poly.entity_id
_entity_poly.type
_entity_poly.pdbx_seq_one_letter_code
_entity_poly.pdbx_strand_id
1 'polypeptide(L)'
;MRKLTGLYFLFALLFSFSLLSYAEDATEAENPASYNSNQITHPEWFLKITDWSYFAPARVAMLSSVKIENTADIAYKDIRVRLIFNSSSGPAVGQTIATTQGMLPVTVPPKSADTYLKGGITMGAGKQSYIVSDIQILSATPITD
;
A
#
# COMPACT_ATOMS: atom_id res chain seq x y z
N MET A 1 -20.51 -2.24 83.77
CA MET A 1 -20.25 -2.94 82.50
C MET A 1 -19.15 -2.19 81.75
N ARG A 2 -17.99 -2.83 81.55
CA ARG A 2 -16.74 -2.21 81.07
C ARG A 2 -16.38 -2.75 79.67
N LYS A 3 -16.02 -1.80 78.80
CA LYS A 3 -15.04 -1.82 77.68
C LYS A 3 -15.15 -2.92 76.60
N LEU A 4 -15.44 -2.49 75.37
CA LEU A 4 -15.01 -3.18 74.14
C LEU A 4 -13.72 -2.53 73.64
N THR A 5 -12.68 -3.35 73.44
CA THR A 5 -11.44 -3.00 72.75
C THR A 5 -11.15 -4.08 71.73
N GLY A 6 -10.78 -3.65 70.52
CA GLY A 6 -10.00 -4.41 69.57
C GLY A 6 -10.79 -5.33 68.64
N LEU A 7 -10.74 -5.08 67.33
CA LEU A 7 -9.74 -5.73 66.47
C LEU A 7 -10.10 -5.43 65.00
N TYR A 8 -9.60 -4.29 64.50
CA TYR A 8 -9.42 -4.08 63.07
C TYR A 8 -8.26 -4.96 62.62
N PHE A 9 -8.47 -5.95 61.78
CA PHE A 9 -7.47 -6.51 60.85
C PHE A 9 -8.11 -7.69 60.12
N LEU A 10 -8.68 -7.45 58.93
CA LEU A 10 -8.74 -8.36 57.77
C LEU A 10 -9.81 -7.85 56.77
N PHE A 11 -9.48 -6.82 55.99
CA PHE A 11 -10.13 -6.63 54.68
C PHE A 11 -9.30 -5.66 53.82
N ALA A 12 -8.01 -5.97 53.65
CA ALA A 12 -7.12 -5.22 52.77
C ALA A 12 -6.04 -6.15 52.24
N LEU A 13 -6.42 -7.16 51.45
CA LEU A 13 -5.45 -7.98 50.74
C LEU A 13 -6.03 -8.66 49.49
N LEU A 14 -6.74 -7.92 48.63
CA LEU A 14 -7.00 -8.34 47.24
C LEU A 14 -7.11 -7.12 46.32
N PHE A 15 -6.11 -6.24 46.40
CA PHE A 15 -5.81 -5.31 45.30
C PHE A 15 -4.33 -5.47 44.97
N SER A 16 -3.98 -6.69 44.58
CA SER A 16 -2.69 -6.98 43.97
C SER A 16 -2.63 -6.25 42.63
N PHE A 17 -2.04 -5.06 42.69
CA PHE A 17 -1.38 -4.35 41.61
C PHE A 17 -0.71 -5.35 40.66
N SER A 18 -1.40 -5.65 39.56
CA SER A 18 -0.76 -6.10 38.33
C SER A 18 -0.57 -4.85 37.47
N LEU A 19 0.31 -3.94 37.92
CA LEU A 19 1.05 -3.10 36.98
C LEU A 19 2.06 -4.02 36.32
N LEU A 20 1.57 -4.91 35.45
CA LEU A 20 2.39 -5.40 34.37
C LEU A 20 2.77 -4.14 33.60
N SER A 21 4.07 -3.88 33.52
CA SER A 21 4.64 -2.84 32.70
C SER A 21 4.29 -3.12 31.24
N TYR A 22 3.07 -2.76 30.84
CA TYR A 22 2.84 -2.28 29.50
C TYR A 22 3.52 -0.90 29.50
N ALA A 23 4.81 -0.92 29.19
CA ALA A 23 5.35 0.16 28.41
C ALA A 23 4.53 0.11 27.11
N GLU A 24 3.37 0.77 27.13
CA GLU A 24 2.88 1.42 25.93
C GLU A 24 4.07 2.21 25.45
N ASP A 25 4.62 1.78 24.31
CA ASP A 25 5.61 2.49 23.55
C ASP A 25 4.97 3.80 23.12
N ALA A 26 4.95 4.73 24.08
CA ALA A 26 4.40 6.04 23.94
C ALA A 26 5.34 6.76 22.98
N THR A 27 4.86 6.92 21.76
CA THR A 27 5.42 7.78 20.72
C THR A 27 6.76 7.32 20.18
N GLU A 28 6.73 6.33 19.28
CA GLU A 28 7.57 6.45 18.08
C GLU A 28 7.04 7.65 17.30
N ALA A 29 7.42 8.86 17.73
CA ALA A 29 7.31 10.03 16.88
C ALA A 29 8.13 9.67 15.63
N GLU A 30 7.45 9.47 14.50
CA GLU A 30 8.09 9.12 13.23
C GLU A 30 9.31 10.02 13.06
N ASN A 31 10.51 9.43 13.12
CA ASN A 31 11.73 10.20 12.95
C ASN A 31 11.66 10.83 11.56
N PRO A 32 11.59 12.17 11.43
CA PRO A 32 11.36 12.82 10.15
C PRO A 32 12.47 12.51 9.14
N ALA A 33 13.69 12.20 9.62
CA ALA A 33 14.77 11.74 8.76
C ALA A 33 14.53 10.35 8.17
N SER A 34 13.91 9.43 8.94
CA SER A 34 13.51 8.10 8.47
C SER A 34 12.38 8.20 7.45
N TYR A 35 11.38 9.03 7.71
CA TYR A 35 10.27 9.26 6.79
C TYR A 35 10.74 9.82 5.43
N ASN A 36 11.58 10.85 5.45
CA ASN A 36 12.16 11.41 4.23
C ASN A 36 13.04 10.39 3.48
N SER A 37 13.81 9.57 4.20
CA SER A 37 14.60 8.50 3.60
C SER A 37 13.71 7.44 2.94
N ASN A 38 12.62 7.04 3.60
CA ASN A 38 11.70 6.02 3.08
C ASN A 38 10.98 6.49 1.82
N GLN A 39 10.63 7.78 1.70
CA GLN A 39 10.08 8.31 0.44
C GLN A 39 11.06 8.13 -0.72
N ILE A 40 12.38 8.19 -0.47
CA ILE A 40 13.40 8.01 -1.51
C ILE A 40 13.66 6.52 -1.79
N THR A 41 13.77 5.69 -0.75
CA THR A 41 14.19 4.28 -0.88
C THR A 41 13.03 3.30 -1.10
N HIS A 42 11.81 3.68 -0.70
CA HIS A 42 10.59 2.87 -0.77
C HIS A 42 9.40 3.64 -1.38
N PRO A 43 9.51 4.14 -2.62
CA PRO A 43 8.42 4.84 -3.30
C PRO A 43 7.13 4.01 -3.38
N GLU A 44 7.23 2.67 -3.43
CA GLU A 44 6.12 1.73 -3.46
C GLU A 44 5.24 1.76 -2.19
N TRP A 45 5.73 2.32 -1.08
CA TRP A 45 4.92 2.50 0.13
C TRP A 45 4.01 3.73 0.05
N PHE A 46 4.36 4.71 -0.79
CA PHE A 46 3.67 5.99 -0.89
C PHE A 46 2.84 6.13 -2.16
N LEU A 47 3.06 5.25 -3.14
CA LEU A 47 2.33 5.21 -4.38
C LEU A 47 1.32 4.07 -4.38
N LYS A 48 0.08 4.35 -4.77
CA LYS A 48 -0.98 3.34 -4.87
C LYS A 48 -1.76 3.50 -6.16
N ILE A 49 -1.93 2.41 -6.89
CA ILE A 49 -2.88 2.36 -8.00
C ILE A 49 -4.27 2.06 -7.42
N THR A 50 -5.23 2.95 -7.67
CA THR A 50 -6.58 2.87 -7.08
C THR A 50 -7.66 2.54 -8.10
N ASP A 51 -7.38 2.78 -9.38
CA ASP A 51 -8.29 2.48 -10.49
C ASP A 51 -7.49 2.33 -11.79
N TRP A 52 -8.02 1.59 -12.75
CA TRP A 52 -7.39 1.41 -14.07
C TRP A 52 -8.39 0.98 -15.14
N SER A 53 -8.03 1.26 -16.39
CA SER A 53 -8.72 0.74 -17.56
C SER A 53 -7.74 -0.04 -18.44
N TYR A 54 -8.19 -1.21 -18.91
CA TYR A 54 -7.40 -2.14 -19.71
C TYR A 54 -8.19 -2.62 -20.91
N PHE A 55 -7.50 -2.80 -22.04
CA PHE A 55 -8.05 -3.44 -23.22
C PHE A 55 -6.97 -4.21 -23.98
N ALA A 56 -7.38 -5.20 -24.78
CA ALA A 56 -6.46 -6.11 -25.45
C ALA A 56 -6.71 -6.22 -26.97
N PRO A 57 -6.56 -5.14 -27.74
CA PRO A 57 -6.82 -5.17 -29.17
C PRO A 57 -5.77 -6.04 -29.86
N ALA A 58 -6.20 -6.91 -30.77
CA ALA A 58 -5.31 -7.77 -31.57
C ALA A 58 -4.22 -8.50 -30.75
N ARG A 59 -4.53 -8.92 -29.51
CA ARG A 59 -3.59 -9.64 -28.60
C ARG A 59 -2.41 -8.80 -28.10
N VAL A 60 -2.58 -7.47 -28.02
CA VAL A 60 -1.63 -6.57 -27.36
C VAL A 60 -2.24 -6.09 -26.06
N ALA A 61 -1.56 -6.27 -24.93
CA ALA A 61 -2.04 -5.79 -23.64
C ALA A 61 -1.85 -4.27 -23.57
N MET A 62 -2.94 -3.51 -23.50
CA MET A 62 -2.90 -2.05 -23.41
C MET A 62 -3.53 -1.58 -22.09
N LEU A 63 -2.74 -0.81 -21.33
CA LEU A 63 -3.22 -0.11 -20.15
C LEU A 63 -3.68 1.28 -20.58
N SER A 64 -4.99 1.50 -20.64
CA SER A 64 -5.61 2.71 -21.18
C SER A 64 -5.57 3.89 -20.23
N SER A 65 -5.64 3.64 -18.93
CA SER A 65 -5.55 4.67 -17.90
C SER A 65 -5.22 4.01 -16.57
N VAL A 66 -4.58 4.78 -15.69
CA VAL A 66 -4.38 4.41 -14.29
C VAL A 66 -4.60 5.62 -13.41
N LYS A 67 -5.28 5.43 -12.28
CA LYS A 67 -5.34 6.40 -11.21
C LYS A 67 -4.27 6.07 -10.19
N ILE A 68 -3.33 6.98 -9.99
CA ILE A 68 -2.22 6.82 -9.05
C ILE A 68 -2.37 7.86 -7.95
N GLU A 69 -2.42 7.38 -6.72
CA GLU A 69 -2.34 8.19 -5.51
C GLU A 69 -0.90 8.24 -5.03
N ASN A 70 -0.44 9.44 -4.67
CA ASN A 70 0.85 9.69 -4.03
C ASN A 70 0.63 10.36 -2.68
N THR A 71 0.94 9.66 -1.61
CA THR A 71 0.84 10.16 -0.23
C THR A 71 2.14 10.79 0.27
N ALA A 72 3.23 10.74 -0.49
CA ALA A 72 4.51 11.36 -0.14
C ALA A 72 4.50 12.89 -0.33
N ASP A 73 5.53 13.53 0.25
CA ASP A 73 5.81 14.96 0.11
C ASP A 73 6.69 15.29 -1.10
N ILE A 74 7.20 14.27 -1.79
CA ILE A 74 7.98 14.40 -3.03
C ILE A 74 7.22 13.87 -4.25
N ALA A 75 7.63 14.34 -5.43
CA ALA A 75 7.15 13.81 -6.70
C ALA A 75 7.93 12.56 -7.12
N TYR A 76 7.30 11.72 -7.94
CA TYR A 76 7.94 10.56 -8.54
C TYR A 76 7.77 10.54 -10.06
N LYS A 77 8.72 9.94 -10.77
CA LYS A 77 8.62 9.65 -12.20
C LYS A 77 9.04 8.22 -12.52
N ASP A 78 8.82 7.80 -13.76
CA ASP A 78 9.28 6.50 -14.27
C ASP A 78 8.76 5.34 -13.41
N ILE A 79 7.45 5.31 -13.17
CA ILE A 79 6.80 4.38 -12.26
C ILE A 79 6.85 2.96 -12.86
N ARG A 80 7.60 2.05 -12.22
CA ARG A 80 7.67 0.65 -12.65
C ARG A 80 6.53 -0.13 -12.02
N VAL A 81 5.79 -0.86 -12.85
CA VAL A 81 4.63 -1.62 -12.42
C VAL A 81 4.69 -3.07 -12.88
N ARG A 82 3.97 -3.94 -12.17
CA ARG A 82 3.64 -5.32 -12.56
C ARG A 82 2.14 -5.44 -12.73
N LEU A 83 1.71 -5.90 -13.90
CA LEU A 83 0.31 -6.27 -14.13
C LEU A 83 0.16 -7.77 -13.88
N ILE A 84 -0.90 -8.12 -13.17
CA ILE A 84 -1.30 -9.50 -12.91
C ILE A 84 -2.52 -9.79 -13.78
N PHE A 85 -2.46 -10.87 -14.56
CA PHE A 85 -3.55 -11.28 -15.43
C PHE A 85 -4.19 -12.57 -14.93
N ASN A 86 -5.51 -12.54 -14.82
CA ASN A 86 -6.32 -13.71 -14.56
C ASN A 86 -7.00 -14.21 -15.84
N SER A 87 -7.31 -15.51 -15.88
CA SER A 87 -8.14 -16.05 -16.96
C SER A 87 -9.57 -15.55 -16.82
N SER A 88 -10.17 -15.11 -17.93
CA SER A 88 -11.59 -14.75 -18.02
C SER A 88 -12.47 -15.86 -18.59
N SER A 89 -11.87 -16.99 -19.00
CA SER A 89 -12.62 -18.11 -19.60
C SER A 89 -11.96 -19.47 -19.34
N GLY A 90 -12.75 -20.52 -19.52
CA GLY A 90 -12.30 -21.91 -19.37
C GLY A 90 -12.13 -22.38 -17.92
N PRO A 91 -11.46 -23.53 -17.70
CA PRO A 91 -11.34 -24.15 -16.39
C PRO A 91 -10.51 -23.36 -15.35
N ALA A 92 -9.69 -22.41 -15.81
CA ALA A 92 -8.79 -21.61 -14.96
C ALA A 92 -9.34 -20.20 -14.68
N VAL A 93 -10.65 -19.95 -14.85
CA VAL A 93 -11.26 -18.64 -14.58
C VAL A 93 -10.89 -18.14 -13.19
N GLY A 94 -10.49 -16.88 -13.10
CA GLY A 94 -10.09 -16.23 -11.86
C GLY A 94 -8.69 -16.59 -11.35
N GLN A 95 -8.01 -17.57 -11.95
CA GLN A 95 -6.62 -17.89 -11.60
C GLN A 95 -5.64 -16.98 -12.34
N THR A 96 -4.54 -16.62 -11.68
CA THR A 96 -3.42 -15.90 -12.31
C THR A 96 -2.72 -16.81 -13.31
N ILE A 97 -2.58 -16.31 -14.54
CA ILE A 97 -2.05 -17.06 -15.68
C ILE A 97 -0.88 -16.38 -16.37
N ALA A 98 -0.68 -15.08 -16.11
CA ALA A 98 0.46 -14.34 -16.62
C ALA A 98 0.75 -13.13 -15.73
N THR A 99 1.99 -12.67 -15.78
CA THR A 99 2.38 -11.35 -15.29
C THR A 99 3.23 -10.66 -16.36
N THR A 100 3.17 -9.34 -16.41
CA THR A 100 4.09 -8.52 -17.22
C THR A 100 4.56 -7.35 -16.38
N GLN A 101 5.72 -6.81 -16.73
CA GLN A 101 6.23 -5.59 -16.11
C GLN A 101 6.39 -4.51 -17.17
N GLY A 102 6.19 -3.27 -16.76
CA GLY A 102 6.39 -2.11 -17.63
C GLY A 102 6.69 -0.87 -16.83
N MET A 103 7.07 0.18 -17.54
CA MET A 103 7.33 1.50 -16.97
C MET A 103 6.26 2.46 -17.48
N LEU A 104 5.67 3.22 -16.55
CA LEU A 104 4.73 4.28 -16.87
C LEU A 104 5.51 5.59 -16.97
N PRO A 105 5.58 6.23 -18.16
CA PRO A 105 6.34 7.46 -18.38
C PRO A 105 5.52 8.67 -17.90
N VAL A 106 5.25 8.72 -16.60
CA VAL A 106 4.40 9.73 -15.96
C VAL A 106 5.15 10.33 -14.78
N THR A 107 4.85 11.60 -14.49
CA THR A 107 5.26 12.25 -13.25
C THR A 107 4.05 12.37 -12.34
N VAL A 108 4.17 11.87 -11.12
CA VAL A 108 3.12 11.89 -10.09
C VAL A 108 3.49 12.95 -9.06
N PRO A 109 2.75 14.07 -8.96
CA PRO A 109 3.02 15.13 -7.99
C PRO A 109 2.89 14.65 -6.53
N PRO A 110 3.50 15.34 -5.56
CA PRO A 110 3.28 15.06 -4.14
C PRO A 110 1.82 15.26 -3.76
N LYS A 111 1.33 14.49 -2.77
CA LYS A 111 -0.02 14.59 -2.20
C LYS A 111 -1.14 14.66 -3.26
N SER A 112 -1.05 13.82 -4.30
CA SER A 112 -1.95 13.84 -5.46
C SER A 112 -2.70 12.52 -5.64
N ALA A 113 -3.80 12.55 -6.40
CA ALA A 113 -4.60 11.36 -6.73
C ALA A 113 -5.24 11.51 -8.12
N ASP A 114 -4.41 11.41 -9.16
CA ASP A 114 -4.79 11.77 -10.53
C ASP A 114 -4.81 10.55 -11.48
N THR A 115 -5.51 10.74 -12.60
CA THR A 115 -5.60 9.75 -13.69
C THR A 115 -4.61 10.06 -14.81
N TYR A 116 -3.72 9.12 -15.08
CA TYR A 116 -2.65 9.20 -16.07
C TYR A 116 -2.93 8.33 -17.30
N LEU A 117 -2.06 8.48 -18.30
CA LEU A 117 -2.04 7.69 -19.54
C LEU A 117 -3.29 7.82 -20.41
N LYS A 118 -3.91 9.01 -20.53
CA LYS A 118 -5.15 9.22 -21.31
C LYS A 118 -5.08 8.82 -22.81
N GLY A 119 -3.93 8.37 -23.32
CA GLY A 119 -3.74 7.77 -24.67
C GLY A 119 -3.33 6.29 -24.66
N GLY A 120 -3.24 5.66 -23.49
CA GLY A 120 -2.83 4.28 -23.29
C GLY A 120 -1.32 4.01 -23.45
N ILE A 121 -0.89 2.85 -22.96
CA ILE A 121 0.48 2.33 -23.17
C ILE A 121 0.44 0.82 -23.39
N THR A 122 1.35 0.31 -24.23
CA THR A 122 1.52 -1.13 -24.44
C THR A 122 2.30 -1.73 -23.28
N MET A 123 1.73 -2.75 -22.64
CA MET A 123 2.34 -3.49 -21.52
C MET A 123 2.83 -4.88 -21.92
N GLY A 124 2.85 -5.17 -23.22
CA GLY A 124 3.39 -6.40 -23.81
C GLY A 124 2.33 -7.22 -24.55
N ALA A 125 2.58 -8.53 -24.65
CA ALA A 125 1.64 -9.46 -25.27
C ALA A 125 0.41 -9.66 -24.39
N GLY A 126 -0.78 -9.56 -24.98
CA GLY A 126 -2.05 -9.82 -24.33
C GLY A 126 -2.77 -11.02 -24.95
N LYS A 127 -3.77 -11.54 -24.26
CA LYS A 127 -4.82 -12.36 -24.90
C LYS A 127 -6.16 -11.77 -24.55
N GLN A 128 -7.14 -11.88 -25.46
CA GLN A 128 -8.49 -11.38 -25.20
C GLN A 128 -9.16 -12.07 -24.01
N SER A 129 -8.73 -13.29 -23.69
CA SER A 129 -9.20 -14.05 -22.53
C SER A 129 -8.49 -13.67 -21.22
N TYR A 130 -7.66 -12.63 -21.20
CA TYR A 130 -6.92 -12.19 -20.01
C TYR A 130 -7.57 -10.91 -19.49
N ILE A 131 -7.82 -10.86 -18.18
CA ILE A 131 -8.26 -9.66 -17.49
C ILE A 131 -7.16 -9.23 -16.52
N VAL A 132 -6.83 -7.94 -16.51
CA VAL A 132 -5.94 -7.37 -15.49
C VAL A 132 -6.68 -7.41 -14.15
N SER A 133 -6.18 -8.22 -13.23
CA SER A 133 -6.76 -8.38 -11.90
C SER A 133 -6.17 -7.41 -10.89
N ASP A 134 -4.90 -7.04 -11.05
CA ASP A 134 -4.18 -6.15 -10.15
C ASP A 134 -3.00 -5.48 -10.87
N ILE A 135 -2.61 -4.30 -10.40
CA ILE A 135 -1.42 -3.57 -10.85
C ILE A 135 -0.62 -3.13 -9.64
N GLN A 136 0.58 -3.68 -9.51
CA GLN A 136 1.46 -3.44 -8.37
C GLN A 136 2.57 -2.48 -8.77
N ILE A 137 2.84 -1.47 -7.94
CA ILE A 137 4.01 -0.62 -8.09
C ILE A 137 5.21 -1.37 -7.51
N LEU A 138 6.29 -1.43 -8.29
CA LEU A 138 7.53 -2.10 -7.92
C LEU A 138 8.60 -1.10 -7.50
N SER A 139 8.64 0.06 -8.15
CA SER A 139 9.59 1.13 -7.86
C SER A 139 9.15 2.41 -8.59
N ALA A 140 9.73 3.53 -8.20
CA ALA A 140 9.67 4.78 -8.95
C ALA A 140 10.97 5.58 -8.73
N THR A 141 11.20 6.58 -9.57
CA THR A 141 12.34 7.48 -9.41
C THR A 141 11.87 8.72 -8.64
N PRO A 142 12.37 8.98 -7.42
CA PRO A 142 12.06 10.22 -6.70
C PRO A 142 12.62 11.43 -7.44
N ILE A 143 11.87 12.53 -7.45
CA ILE A 143 12.33 13.82 -7.92
C ILE A 143 12.65 14.65 -6.67
N THR A 144 13.93 14.71 -6.35
CA THR A 144 14.47 15.56 -5.28
C THR A 144 15.15 16.76 -5.92
N ASP A 145 14.82 17.96 -5.47
CA ASP A 145 15.49 19.21 -5.87
C ASP A 145 16.93 19.29 -5.35
#